data_AF-W1YHE1-F1
#
_entry.id   AF-W1YHE1-F1
#
_cell.length_a   1.000
_cell.length_b   1.000
_cell.length_c   1.000
_cell.angle_alpha   90.00
_cell.angle_beta   90.00
_cell.angle_gamma   90.00
#
_symmetry.space_group_name_H-M   'P 1'
#
loop_
_entity.id
_entity.type
_entity.pdbx_description
1 polymer ?
#
loop_
_entity_poly.entity_id
_entity_poly.type
_entity_poly.pdbx_seq_one_letter_code
_entity_poly.pdbx_strand_id
1 'polypeptide(L)' 'LNSIAQRFVSDKKDLVLAIATPAAQTMANASHDMPIMGTAITDYVTAKLVQSNEHPGGNVSGTSDMTPVEKEVDL' A
#
# COMPACT_ATOMS: atom_id res chain seq x y z
N LEU A 1 -3.81 14.40 -2.74
CA LEU A 1 -4.07 13.03 -2.23
C LEU A 1 -5.05 13.04 -1.05
N ASN A 2 -4.85 13.88 -0.01
CA ASN A 2 -5.72 13.86 1.19
C ASN A 2 -7.21 14.06 0.89
N SER A 3 -7.59 15.04 0.06
CA SER A 3 -8.99 15.25 -0.34
C SER A 3 -9.64 14.03 -1.01
N ILE A 4 -8.88 13.27 -1.80
CA ILE A 4 -9.34 12.03 -2.44
C ILE A 4 -9.55 10.95 -1.40
N ALA A 5 -8.59 10.79 -0.47
CA ALA A 5 -8.67 9.81 0.60
C ALA A 5 -9.88 10.04 1.51
N GLN A 6 -10.09 11.28 1.95
CA GLN A 6 -11.25 11.65 2.77
C GLN A 6 -12.57 11.38 2.04
N ARG A 7 -12.62 11.65 0.72
CA ARG A 7 -13.80 11.31 -0.08
C ARG A 7 -14.07 9.81 -0.11
N PHE A 8 -13.06 8.96 -0.31
CA PHE A 8 -13.27 7.51 -0.32
C PHE A 8 -13.71 6.96 1.03
N VAL A 9 -13.20 7.51 2.13
CA VAL A 9 -13.66 7.18 3.49
C VAL A 9 -15.12 7.60 3.68
N SER A 10 -15.46 8.84 3.31
CA SER A 10 -16.83 9.36 3.43
C SER A 10 -17.83 8.60 2.57
N ASP A 11 -17.43 8.22 1.35
CA ASP A 11 -18.23 7.43 0.42
C ASP A 11 -18.33 5.96 0.84
N LYS A 12 -17.63 5.54 1.91
CA LYS A 12 -17.60 4.17 2.44
C LYS A 12 -17.33 3.14 1.35
N LYS A 13 -16.25 3.33 0.58
CA LYS A 13 -15.85 2.34 -0.43
C LYS A 13 -15.57 1.00 0.23
N ASP A 14 -15.85 -0.09 -0.47
CA ASP A 14 -15.56 -1.43 0.04
C ASP A 14 -14.05 -1.73 0.03
N LEU A 15 -13.31 -1.10 -0.90
CA LEU A 15 -11.87 -1.26 -1.08
C LEU A 15 -11.29 -0.06 -1.85
N VAL A 16 -10.04 0.28 -1.57
CA VAL A 16 -9.28 1.28 -2.33
C VAL A 16 -8.03 0.65 -2.96
N LEU A 17 -7.83 0.88 -4.26
CA LEU A 17 -6.58 0.59 -4.95
C LEU A 17 -5.72 1.87 -4.96
N ALA A 18 -4.60 1.86 -4.23
CA ALA A 18 -3.68 2.97 -4.13
C ALA A 18 -2.42 2.71 -4.99
N ILE A 19 -2.21 3.57 -5.98
CA ILE A 19 -1.06 3.47 -6.90
C ILE A 19 0.05 4.40 -6.40
N ALA A 20 1.24 3.82 -6.21
CA ALA A 20 2.44 4.44 -5.64
C ALA A 20 2.42 4.71 -4.13
N THR A 21 3.61 4.74 -3.54
CA THR A 21 3.83 4.85 -2.09
C THR A 21 3.10 6.02 -1.43
N PRO A 22 3.13 7.26 -1.98
CA PRO A 22 2.46 8.39 -1.34
C PRO A 22 0.93 8.24 -1.27
N ALA A 23 0.32 7.58 -2.26
CA ALA A 23 -1.13 7.36 -2.28
C ALA A 23 -1.53 6.33 -1.22
N ALA A 24 -0.79 5.22 -1.11
CA ALA A 24 -1.04 4.21 -0.09
C ALA A 24 -0.84 4.76 1.32
N GLN A 25 0.20 5.55 1.56
CA GLN A 25 0.41 6.21 2.85
C GLN A 25 -0.70 7.20 3.18
N THR A 26 -1.16 7.96 2.20
CA THR A 26 -2.27 8.89 2.42
C THR A 26 -3.56 8.15 2.79
N MET A 27 -3.86 7.03 2.13
CA MET A 27 -5.02 6.20 2.45
C MET A 27 -4.89 5.53 3.82
N ALA A 28 -3.73 4.96 4.14
CA ALA A 28 -3.47 4.29 5.42
C ALA A 28 -3.54 5.25 6.62
N ASN A 29 -3.19 6.52 6.42
CA ASN A 29 -3.37 7.58 7.43
C ASN A 29 -4.84 8.03 7.55
N ALA A 30 -5.63 7.91 6.48
CA ALA A 30 -7.03 8.34 6.46
C ALA A 30 -8.00 7.27 7.00
N SER A 31 -7.64 5.98 6.91
CA SER A 31 -8.46 4.88 7.42
C SER A 31 -7.62 3.67 7.82
N HIS A 32 -7.96 3.10 8.98
CA HIS A 32 -7.37 1.87 9.52
C HIS A 32 -8.29 0.64 9.36
N ASP A 33 -9.55 0.83 8.92
CA ASP A 33 -10.55 -0.22 8.80
C ASP A 33 -10.83 -0.59 7.33
N MET A 34 -10.77 0.39 6.42
CA MET A 34 -11.08 0.17 5.02
C MET A 34 -9.95 -0.61 4.33
N PRO A 35 -10.23 -1.70 3.59
CA PRO A 35 -9.21 -2.45 2.85
C PRO A 35 -8.48 -1.59 1.81
N ILE A 36 -7.15 -1.60 1.84
CA ILE A 36 -6.27 -0.87 0.90
C ILE A 36 -5.39 -1.88 0.17
N MET A 37 -5.51 -1.92 -1.16
CA MET A 37 -4.60 -2.64 -2.04
C MET A 37 -3.61 -1.66 -2.66
N GLY A 38 -2.31 -1.90 -2.49
CA GLY A 38 -1.24 -1.11 -3.08
C GLY A 38 -0.70 -1.71 -4.37
N THR A 39 -0.17 -0.87 -5.25
CA THR A 39 0.64 -1.28 -6.40
C THR A 39 1.66 -0.18 -6.76
N ALA A 40 2.71 -0.52 -7.49
CA ALA A 40 3.87 0.35 -7.74
C ALA A 40 4.52 0.88 -6.44
N ILE A 41 4.68 -0.02 -5.45
CA ILE A 41 5.29 0.27 -4.16
C ILE A 41 6.48 -0.66 -4.00
N THR A 42 7.67 -0.10 -3.86
CA THR A 42 8.89 -0.90 -3.84
C THR A 42 9.00 -1.72 -2.55
N ASP A 43 8.87 -1.09 -1.38
CA ASP A 43 8.91 -1.80 -0.10
C ASP A 43 7.86 -1.27 0.87
N TYR A 44 6.89 -2.12 1.23
CA TYR A 44 5.80 -1.75 2.12
C TYR A 44 6.25 -1.59 3.57
N VAL A 45 7.25 -2.37 4.02
CA VAL A 45 7.77 -2.29 5.39
C VAL A 45 8.52 -0.98 5.57
N THR A 46 9.45 -0.66 4.65
CA THR A 46 10.17 0.62 4.67
C THR A 46 9.22 1.81 4.51
N ALA A 47 8.15 1.67 3.72
CA ALA A 47 7.11 2.69 3.60
C ALA A 47 6.21 2.81 4.85
N LYS A 48 6.40 1.97 5.88
CA LYS A 48 5.59 1.89 7.10
C LYS A 48 4.11 1.61 6.83
N LEU A 49 3.83 0.86 5.78
CA LEU A 49 2.47 0.47 5.38
C LEU A 49 2.06 -0.87 5.98
N VAL A 50 3.03 -1.74 6.28
CA VAL A 50 2.82 -3.09 6.79
C VAL A 50 3.88 -3.45 7.84
N GLN A 51 3.57 -4.45 8.68
CA GLN A 51 4.53 -4.99 9.67
C GLN A 51 5.53 -5.97 9.03
N SER A 52 5.07 -6.75 8.04
CA SER A 52 5.88 -7.70 7.25
C SER A 52 5.31 -7.76 5.83
N ASN A 53 6.17 -8.01 4.85
CA ASN A 53 5.73 -8.17 3.45
C ASN A 53 4.96 -9.49 3.24
N GLU A 54 5.20 -10.50 4.07
CA GLU A 54 4.51 -11.80 4.07
C GLU A 54 3.21 -11.76 4.90
N HIS A 55 3.25 -11.07 6.04
CA HIS A 55 2.14 -10.94 6.98
C HIS A 55 1.90 -9.46 7.32
N PRO A 56 1.02 -8.77 6.57
CA PRO A 56 0.93 -7.31 6.66
C PRO A 56 0.52 -6.73 8.02
N GLY A 57 -0.32 -7.45 8.78
CA GLY A 57 -0.69 -7.09 10.15
C GLY A 57 -1.66 -5.90 10.27
N GLY A 58 -2.33 -5.50 9.18
CA GLY A 58 -3.28 -4.38 9.15
C GLY A 58 -4.21 -4.44 7.93
N ASN A 59 -4.77 -3.28 7.55
CA ASN A 59 -5.71 -3.15 6.42
C ASN A 59 -5.04 -2.88 5.06
N VAL A 60 -3.71 -2.87 5.00
CA VAL A 60 -2.94 -2.65 3.76
C VAL A 60 -2.34 -3.97 3.27
N SER A 61 -2.48 -4.27 1.99
CA SER A 61 -1.77 -5.34 1.27
C SER A 61 -1.54 -4.89 -0.18
N GLY A 62 -1.00 -5.74 -1.05
CA GLY A 62 -0.86 -5.41 -2.47
C GLY A 62 0.28 -6.13 -3.18
N THR A 63 0.76 -5.48 -4.24
CA THR A 63 1.91 -5.95 -5.05
C THR A 63 3.08 -4.99 -4.92
N SER A 64 4.30 -5.52 -4.98
CA SER A 64 5.55 -4.73 -5.03
C SER A 64 6.11 -4.64 -6.46
N ASP A 65 6.77 -3.54 -6.77
CA ASP A 65 7.57 -3.35 -8.00
C ASP A 65 9.08 -3.54 -7.77
N MET A 66 9.47 -4.11 -6.63
CA MET A 66 10.87 -4.42 -6.32
C MET A 66 11.40 -5.53 -7.24
N THR A 67 12.42 -5.19 -8.03
CA THR A 67 13.14 -6.14 -8.89
C THR A 67 14.06 -7.04 -8.04
N PRO A 68 14.11 -8.36 -8.30
CA PRO A 68 14.99 -9.27 -7.57
C PRO A 68 16.44 -9.18 -8.10
N VAL A 69 17.15 -8.10 -7.74
CA VAL A 69 18.51 -7.81 -8.24
C VAL A 69 19.48 -8.97 -7.98
N GLU A 70 19.36 -9.67 -6.84
CA GLU A 70 20.21 -10.84 -6.55
C GLU A 70 20.08 -11.95 -7.58
N LYS A 71 18.86 -12.20 -8.09
CA LYS A 71 18.63 -13.20 -9.13
C LYS A 71 19.10 -12.75 -10.51
N GLU A 72 19.24 -11.45 -10.72
CA GLU A 72 19.73 -10.88 -11.99
C GLU A 72 21.25 -10.91 -12.08
N VAL A 73 21.98 -10.85 -10.97
CA VAL A 73 23.45 -10.91 -10.93
C VAL A 73 23.98 -12.33 -11.15
N ASP A 74 23.19 -13.35 -10.81
CA ASP A 74 23.55 -14.77 -10.96
C ASP A 74 23.21 -15.37 -12.36
N LEU A 75 22.68 -14.57 -13.28
CA LEU A 75 22.36 -14.94 -14.68
C LEU A 75 23.50 -14.62 -15.65
#